data_AF-A0A7W0MFV7-F1
#
_entry.id   AF-A0A7W0MFV7-F1
#
_cell.length_a   1.000
_cell.length_b   1.000
_cell.length_c   1.000
_cell.angle_alpha   90.00
_cell.angle_beta   90.00
_cell.angle_gamma   90.00
#
_symmetry.space_group_name_H-M   'P 1'
#
loop_
_entity.id
_entity.type
_entity.pdbx_description
1 polymer ?
#
loop_
_entity_poly.entity_id
_entity_poly.type
_entity_poly.pdbx_seq_one_letter_code
_entity_poly.pdbx_strand_id
1 'polypeptide(L)'
;MAFTILGVGVLFFVAYDVYATILDARSQAGPLSETLNRNVWRVARWVGFRLSRPRRHRILNFVGPLLLPTLIIIYLILLISGFALIYYPRMPAQFNVPGGASTPTWAESIYFSGTSLTTLGFGDITPRTVQMRLVALIEAATGFGLISLAVTYLLSVYGALEHKRVVALSIYHQSDEGANVASLISYYFIGGRFHGLDASLRAAARDLQSLNESHVEHPIIHYFHPFQVYKSLPRVLFLTLETCSVIQSCLDEETYAELRQHPEVRTLAATGRHVLVAMVEALNLETLTRRRKELKFEEARRWKARYDQTFDQLIAAGISTRRERHAGYEDYRAQREEWEAKLYRLAGHLGYDWDEITGDRDLQYAADEEMEQPRP
;
A
#
# COMPACT_ATOMS: atom_id res chain seq x y z
N MET A 1 -4.31 44.40 2.28
CA MET A 1 -3.43 43.59 3.13
C MET A 1 -3.98 42.19 3.38
N ALA A 2 -5.26 42.02 3.76
CA ALA A 2 -5.85 40.71 4.05
C ALA A 2 -5.62 39.64 2.95
N PHE A 3 -5.89 39.97 1.67
CA PHE A 3 -5.65 39.05 0.55
C PHE A 3 -4.20 38.58 0.43
N THR A 4 -3.23 39.50 0.59
CA THR A 4 -1.81 39.13 0.54
C THR A 4 -1.41 38.22 1.68
N ILE A 5 -1.91 38.47 2.90
CA ILE A 5 -1.65 37.60 4.07
C ILE A 5 -2.23 36.21 3.82
N LEU A 6 -3.46 36.13 3.31
CA LEU A 6 -4.09 34.87 2.96
C LEU A 6 -3.29 34.12 1.88
N GLY A 7 -2.87 34.81 0.83
CA GLY A 7 -2.06 34.24 -0.25
C GLY A 7 -0.75 33.67 0.26
N VAL A 8 0.00 34.44 1.06
CA VAL A 8 1.23 33.98 1.72
C VAL A 8 0.96 32.77 2.62
N GLY A 9 -0.14 32.76 3.38
CA GLY A 9 -0.56 31.62 4.19
C GLY A 9 -0.81 30.35 3.37
N VAL A 10 -1.47 30.46 2.21
CA VAL A 10 -1.68 29.35 1.27
C VAL A 10 -0.34 28.83 0.74
N LEU A 11 0.59 29.72 0.36
CA LEU A 11 1.90 29.33 -0.14
C LEU A 11 2.72 28.57 0.92
N PHE A 12 2.72 29.04 2.18
CA PHE A 12 3.37 28.32 3.27
C PHE A 12 2.72 26.97 3.57
N PHE A 13 1.39 26.89 3.51
CA PHE A 13 0.68 25.63 3.69
C PHE A 13 1.05 24.61 2.61
N VAL A 14 1.08 25.02 1.33
CA VAL A 14 1.50 24.13 0.23
C VAL A 14 2.97 23.74 0.39
N ALA A 15 3.86 24.68 0.73
CA ALA A 15 5.28 24.39 0.92
C ALA A 15 5.50 23.38 2.05
N TYR A 16 4.76 23.51 3.17
CA TYR A 16 4.80 22.54 4.26
C TYR A 16 4.28 21.17 3.82
N ASP A 17 3.16 21.11 3.09
CA ASP A 17 2.59 19.85 2.62
C ASP A 17 3.50 19.12 1.63
N VAL A 18 4.12 19.87 0.71
CA VAL A 18 5.12 19.36 -0.24
C VAL A 18 6.35 18.86 0.49
N TYR A 19 6.85 19.60 1.48
CA TYR A 19 7.97 19.16 2.31
C TYR A 19 7.63 17.85 3.03
N ALA A 20 6.51 17.79 3.74
CA ALA A 20 6.09 16.60 4.49
C ALA A 20 5.80 15.39 3.58
N THR A 21 5.28 15.61 2.37
CA THR A 21 4.91 14.51 1.46
C THR A 21 6.07 14.01 0.60
N ILE A 22 6.95 14.91 0.14
CA ILE A 22 8.00 14.57 -0.85
C ILE A 22 9.40 14.53 -0.22
N LEU A 23 9.70 15.42 0.72
CA LEU A 23 11.07 15.59 1.23
C LEU A 23 11.30 14.88 2.57
N ASP A 24 10.28 14.82 3.43
CA ASP A 24 10.37 14.16 4.72
C ASP A 24 10.05 12.66 4.59
N ALA A 25 11.09 11.86 4.39
CA ALA A 25 11.02 10.41 4.21
C ALA A 25 10.52 9.62 5.44
N ARG A 26 10.32 10.25 6.61
CA ARG A 26 9.94 9.55 7.85
C ARG A 26 8.69 10.08 8.52
N SER A 27 8.20 11.25 8.12
CA SER A 27 6.99 11.83 8.69
C SER A 27 5.73 11.33 7.98
N GLN A 28 4.58 11.47 8.64
CA GLN A 28 3.28 11.24 8.00
C GLN A 28 3.13 12.19 6.80
N ALA A 29 2.47 11.73 5.73
CA ALA A 29 2.18 12.56 4.58
C ALA A 29 1.53 13.90 5.01
N GLY A 30 1.77 14.95 4.24
CA GLY A 30 1.27 16.29 4.54
C GLY A 30 -0.25 16.29 4.79
N PRO A 31 -0.78 17.18 5.65
CA PRO A 31 -2.20 17.20 6.02
C PRO A 31 -3.17 17.18 4.83
N LEU A 32 -2.84 17.89 3.73
CA LEU A 32 -3.62 17.92 2.50
C LEU A 32 -3.52 16.58 1.76
N SER A 33 -2.31 16.10 1.51
CA SER A 33 -2.05 14.81 0.86
C SER A 33 -2.75 13.65 1.59
N GLU A 34 -2.57 13.56 2.90
CA GLU A 34 -3.16 12.50 3.73
C GLU A 34 -4.69 12.59 3.77
N THR A 35 -5.24 13.81 3.88
CA THR A 35 -6.69 14.00 3.84
C THR A 35 -7.28 13.66 2.48
N LEU A 36 -6.61 14.04 1.39
CA LEU A 36 -7.01 13.69 0.02
C LEU A 36 -7.03 12.17 -0.16
N ASN A 37 -5.91 11.50 0.15
CA ASN A 37 -5.74 10.05 -0.01
C ASN A 37 -6.82 9.29 0.76
N ARG A 38 -7.01 9.61 2.05
CA ARG A 38 -8.00 8.96 2.91
C ARG A 38 -9.43 9.19 2.42
N ASN A 39 -9.76 10.39 1.96
CA ASN A 39 -11.12 10.70 1.49
C ASN A 39 -11.43 10.04 0.15
N VAL A 40 -10.51 10.13 -0.83
CA VAL A 40 -10.65 9.46 -2.13
C VAL A 40 -10.78 7.95 -1.92
N TRP A 41 -9.94 7.36 -1.07
CA TRP A 41 -10.02 5.94 -0.74
C TRP A 41 -11.34 5.57 -0.07
N ARG A 42 -11.79 6.36 0.93
CA ARG A 42 -13.06 6.13 1.61
C ARG A 42 -14.23 6.12 0.64
N VAL A 43 -14.29 7.08 -0.29
CA VAL A 43 -15.33 7.16 -1.33
C VAL A 43 -15.21 5.96 -2.27
N ALA A 44 -14.01 5.64 -2.76
CA ALA A 44 -13.79 4.53 -3.66
C ALA A 44 -14.22 3.19 -3.04
N ARG A 45 -13.94 2.95 -1.76
CA ARG A 45 -14.43 1.76 -1.05
C ARG A 45 -15.94 1.77 -0.89
N TRP A 46 -16.51 2.90 -0.48
CA TRP A 46 -17.96 3.03 -0.30
C TRP A 46 -18.73 2.76 -1.60
N VAL A 47 -18.19 3.17 -2.75
CA VAL A 47 -18.72 2.82 -4.08
C VAL A 47 -18.43 1.35 -4.42
N GLY A 48 -17.18 0.93 -4.27
CA GLY A 48 -16.69 -0.40 -4.67
C GLY A 48 -17.41 -1.55 -3.96
N PHE A 49 -17.67 -1.43 -2.66
CA PHE A 49 -18.39 -2.47 -1.88
C PHE A 49 -19.87 -2.58 -2.22
N ARG A 50 -20.44 -1.65 -2.99
CA ARG A 50 -21.81 -1.80 -3.54
C ARG A 50 -21.87 -2.49 -4.89
N LEU A 51 -20.71 -2.78 -5.47
CA LEU A 51 -20.60 -3.39 -6.79
C LEU A 51 -20.17 -4.85 -6.65
N SER A 52 -20.26 -5.59 -7.76
CA SER A 52 -19.72 -6.95 -7.83
C SER A 52 -18.20 -6.94 -7.63
N ARG A 53 -17.66 -8.05 -7.11
CA ARG A 53 -16.21 -8.27 -6.90
C ARG A 53 -15.33 -7.74 -8.05
N PRO A 54 -15.48 -8.18 -9.31
CA PRO A 54 -14.58 -7.73 -10.39
C PRO A 54 -14.63 -6.21 -10.65
N ARG A 55 -15.80 -5.58 -10.47
CA ARG A 55 -15.95 -4.13 -10.60
C ARG A 55 -15.32 -3.38 -9.42
N ARG A 56 -15.41 -3.92 -8.21
CA ARG A 56 -14.72 -3.42 -7.02
C ARG A 56 -13.21 -3.36 -7.26
N HIS A 57 -12.58 -4.47 -7.68
CA HIS A 57 -11.13 -4.49 -7.96
C HIS A 57 -10.75 -3.49 -9.05
N ARG A 58 -11.56 -3.35 -10.11
CA ARG A 58 -11.30 -2.38 -11.18
C ARG A 58 -11.31 -0.93 -10.67
N ILE A 59 -12.32 -0.53 -9.90
CA ILE A 59 -12.41 0.84 -9.36
C ILE A 59 -11.25 1.13 -8.40
N LEU A 60 -10.99 0.24 -7.45
CA LEU A 60 -9.92 0.44 -6.47
C LEU A 60 -8.54 0.47 -7.14
N ASN A 61 -8.33 -0.30 -8.21
CA ASN A 61 -7.08 -0.30 -8.97
C ASN A 61 -6.78 1.06 -9.64
N PHE A 62 -7.81 1.81 -10.05
CA PHE A 62 -7.64 3.13 -10.64
C PHE A 62 -7.28 4.23 -9.63
N VAL A 63 -7.57 4.03 -8.34
CA VAL A 63 -7.35 5.06 -7.31
C VAL A 63 -5.87 5.42 -7.19
N GLY A 64 -5.00 4.44 -6.95
CA GLY A 64 -3.55 4.67 -6.76
C GLY A 64 -2.91 5.49 -7.89
N PRO A 65 -3.02 5.07 -9.17
CA PRO A 65 -2.46 5.81 -10.30
C PRO A 65 -2.99 7.24 -10.47
N LEU A 66 -4.22 7.52 -10.03
CA LEU A 66 -4.85 8.85 -10.17
C LEU A 66 -4.56 9.78 -8.97
N LEU A 67 -4.23 9.24 -7.80
CA LEU A 67 -3.99 10.06 -6.60
C LEU A 67 -2.82 11.03 -6.78
N LEU A 68 -1.69 10.56 -7.33
CA LEU A 68 -0.50 11.40 -7.54
C LEU A 68 -0.76 12.56 -8.50
N PRO A 69 -1.25 12.35 -9.74
CA PRO A 69 -1.62 13.45 -10.63
C PRO A 69 -2.64 14.41 -10.01
N THR A 70 -3.64 13.88 -9.29
CA THR A 70 -4.65 14.71 -8.62
C THR A 70 -4.03 15.61 -7.55
N LEU A 71 -3.11 15.08 -6.75
CA LEU A 71 -2.39 15.86 -5.74
C LEU A 71 -1.55 16.98 -6.37
N ILE A 72 -0.84 16.69 -7.46
CA ILE A 72 -0.05 17.68 -8.20
C ILE A 72 -0.95 18.79 -8.76
N ILE A 73 -2.09 18.43 -9.35
CA ILE A 73 -3.06 19.41 -9.86
C ILE A 73 -3.59 20.31 -8.73
N ILE A 74 -3.90 19.73 -7.55
CA ILE A 74 -4.34 20.49 -6.38
C ILE A 74 -3.26 21.47 -5.93
N TYR A 75 -1.98 21.04 -5.86
CA TYR A 75 -0.88 21.94 -5.51
C TYR A 75 -0.73 23.07 -6.53
N LEU A 76 -0.82 22.79 -7.83
CA LEU A 76 -0.78 23.83 -8.87
C LEU A 76 -1.92 24.84 -8.69
N ILE A 77 -3.15 24.37 -8.49
CA ILE A 77 -4.31 25.25 -8.26
C ILE A 77 -4.11 26.12 -7.01
N LEU A 78 -3.59 25.54 -5.91
CA LEU A 78 -3.35 26.27 -4.67
C LEU A 78 -2.21 27.29 -4.81
N LEU A 79 -1.12 26.95 -5.50
CA LEU A 79 -0.04 27.89 -5.78
C LEU A 79 -0.53 29.04 -6.66
N ILE A 80 -1.24 28.75 -7.76
CA ILE A 80 -1.83 29.77 -8.62
C ILE A 80 -2.74 30.69 -7.81
N SER A 81 -3.60 30.10 -6.97
CA SER A 81 -4.51 30.88 -6.13
C SER A 81 -3.74 31.71 -5.09
N GLY A 82 -2.70 31.15 -4.47
CA GLY A 82 -1.86 31.81 -3.47
C GLY A 82 -1.10 33.02 -4.02
N PHE A 83 -0.47 32.88 -5.19
CA PHE A 83 0.20 33.98 -5.87
C PHE A 83 -0.79 35.00 -6.45
N ALA A 84 -1.91 34.55 -7.03
CA ALA A 84 -2.98 35.46 -7.48
C ALA A 84 -3.52 36.34 -6.34
N LEU A 85 -3.67 35.80 -5.12
CA LEU A 85 -4.05 36.57 -3.93
C LEU A 85 -3.02 37.65 -3.52
N ILE A 86 -1.74 37.45 -3.86
CA ILE A 86 -0.68 38.44 -3.65
C ILE A 86 -0.74 39.56 -4.71
N TYR A 87 -1.05 39.20 -5.96
CA TYR A 87 -1.12 40.14 -7.09
C TYR A 87 -2.40 40.97 -7.12
N TYR A 88 -3.54 40.36 -6.77
CA TYR A 88 -4.87 40.98 -6.83
C TYR A 88 -4.94 42.39 -6.22
N PRO A 89 -4.49 42.64 -4.97
CA PRO A 89 -4.56 43.98 -4.37
C PRO A 89 -3.57 45.00 -4.97
N ARG A 90 -2.67 44.57 -5.86
CA ARG A 90 -1.62 45.41 -6.49
C ARG A 90 -1.90 45.67 -7.97
N MET A 91 -2.87 44.97 -8.55
CA MET A 91 -3.39 45.26 -9.89
C MET A 91 -4.44 46.38 -9.84
N PRO A 92 -4.53 47.24 -10.86
CA PRO A 92 -3.60 47.37 -12.00
C PRO A 92 -2.37 48.25 -11.67
N ALA A 93 -2.32 48.90 -10.51
CA ALA A 93 -1.32 49.95 -10.21
C ALA A 93 0.14 49.53 -10.45
N GLN A 94 0.50 48.28 -10.14
CA GLN A 94 1.86 47.76 -10.28
C GLN A 94 2.09 46.89 -11.53
N PHE A 95 1.12 46.84 -12.46
CA PHE A 95 1.14 45.96 -13.64
C PHE A 95 0.80 46.73 -14.91
N ASN A 96 1.36 46.29 -16.04
CA ASN A 96 0.84 46.63 -17.36
C ASN A 96 -0.27 45.62 -17.69
N VAL A 97 -1.48 46.10 -17.93
CA VAL A 97 -2.64 45.27 -18.32
C VAL A 97 -3.17 45.78 -19.67
N PRO A 98 -3.49 44.89 -20.64
CA PRO A 98 -4.05 45.29 -21.92
C PRO A 98 -5.36 46.08 -21.77
N GLY A 99 -5.59 47.09 -22.62
CA GLY A 99 -6.86 47.82 -22.68
C GLY A 99 -7.11 48.87 -21.59
N GLY A 100 -6.17 49.09 -20.66
CA GLY A 100 -6.27 50.18 -19.67
C GLY A 100 -7.39 50.00 -18.64
N ALA A 101 -7.84 48.76 -18.41
CA ALA A 101 -8.89 48.45 -17.45
C ALA A 101 -8.61 49.07 -16.08
N SER A 102 -9.54 49.89 -15.59
CA SER A 102 -9.39 50.68 -14.37
C SER A 102 -9.59 49.84 -13.10
N THR A 103 -10.15 48.64 -13.23
CA THR A 103 -10.52 47.76 -12.12
C THR A 103 -9.82 46.41 -12.26
N PRO A 104 -9.11 45.94 -11.22
CA PRO A 104 -8.45 44.64 -11.25
C PRO A 104 -9.49 43.53 -11.33
N THR A 105 -9.34 42.63 -12.31
CA THR A 105 -10.17 41.43 -12.34
C THR A 105 -9.42 40.30 -11.63
N TRP A 106 -10.08 39.62 -10.69
CA TRP A 106 -9.55 38.41 -10.06
C TRP A 106 -9.06 37.38 -11.10
N ALA A 107 -9.75 37.30 -12.23
CA ALA A 107 -9.36 36.49 -13.39
C ALA A 107 -7.99 36.87 -13.98
N GLU A 108 -7.64 38.16 -14.06
CA GLU A 108 -6.35 38.62 -14.57
C GLU A 108 -5.21 38.23 -13.62
N SER A 109 -5.46 38.26 -12.31
CA SER A 109 -4.49 37.82 -11.30
C SER A 109 -4.25 36.31 -11.36
N ILE A 110 -5.31 35.51 -11.51
CA ILE A 110 -5.19 34.06 -11.74
C ILE A 110 -4.47 33.78 -13.06
N TYR A 111 -4.81 34.49 -14.12
CA TYR A 111 -4.20 34.31 -15.43
C TYR A 111 -2.70 34.64 -15.42
N PHE A 112 -2.32 35.79 -14.85
CA PHE A 112 -0.91 36.17 -14.70
C PHE A 112 -0.14 35.15 -13.84
N SER A 113 -0.72 34.73 -12.71
CA SER A 113 -0.12 33.71 -11.84
C SER A 113 0.02 32.35 -12.55
N GLY A 114 -1.02 31.88 -13.23
CA GLY A 114 -1.00 30.63 -13.99
C GLY A 114 0.08 30.63 -15.08
N THR A 115 0.17 31.71 -15.86
CA THR A 115 1.19 31.85 -16.91
C THR A 115 2.61 31.99 -16.36
N SER A 116 2.78 32.59 -15.17
CA SER A 116 4.09 32.74 -14.50
C SER A 116 4.54 31.42 -13.88
N LEU A 117 3.66 30.74 -13.14
CA LEU A 117 3.93 29.47 -12.47
C LEU A 117 4.27 28.36 -13.47
N THR A 118 3.55 28.31 -14.60
CA THR A 118 3.78 27.34 -15.69
C THR A 118 4.91 27.74 -16.63
N THR A 119 5.58 28.87 -16.36
CA THR A 119 6.66 29.46 -17.18
C THR A 119 6.30 29.77 -18.63
N LEU A 120 5.00 29.82 -18.95
CA LEU A 120 4.48 30.12 -20.29
C LEU A 120 4.69 31.58 -20.69
N GLY A 121 4.41 32.51 -19.76
CA GLY A 121 4.79 33.92 -19.85
C GLY A 121 4.42 34.65 -21.17
N PHE A 122 3.14 34.67 -21.55
CA PHE A 122 2.68 35.34 -22.79
C PHE A 122 3.10 36.81 -22.94
N GLY A 123 3.38 37.50 -21.82
CA GLY A 123 3.93 38.86 -21.81
C GLY A 123 2.90 39.97 -22.04
N ASP A 124 1.63 39.63 -22.11
CA ASP A 124 0.49 40.54 -22.19
C ASP A 124 0.22 41.27 -20.87
N ILE A 125 0.35 40.58 -19.75
CA ILE A 125 0.38 41.17 -18.40
C ILE A 125 1.80 41.12 -17.85
N THR A 126 2.37 42.28 -17.50
CA THR A 126 3.75 42.36 -16.99
C THR A 126 3.88 43.22 -15.73
N PRO A 127 4.71 42.81 -14.75
CA PRO A 127 4.96 43.60 -13.54
C PRO A 127 5.80 44.84 -13.85
N ARG A 128 5.32 46.01 -13.40
CA ARG A 128 6.00 47.32 -13.52
C ARG A 128 7.06 47.51 -12.43
N THR A 129 6.76 47.09 -11.20
CA THR A 129 7.63 47.32 -10.04
C THR A 129 8.66 46.20 -9.86
N VAL A 130 9.83 46.54 -9.32
CA VAL A 130 10.88 45.56 -8.96
C VAL A 130 10.34 44.50 -7.99
N GLN A 131 9.49 44.90 -7.05
CA GLN A 131 8.88 44.00 -6.07
C GLN A 131 8.03 42.91 -6.76
N MET A 132 7.14 43.27 -7.69
CA MET A 132 6.30 42.28 -8.38
C MET A 132 7.09 41.42 -9.36
N ARG A 133 8.16 41.95 -9.96
CA ARG A 133 9.11 41.16 -10.76
C ARG A 133 9.78 40.07 -9.92
N LEU A 134 10.21 40.38 -8.71
CA LEU A 134 10.81 39.39 -7.80
C LEU A 134 9.79 38.33 -7.36
N VAL A 135 8.55 38.71 -7.07
CA VAL A 135 7.49 37.74 -6.73
C VAL A 135 7.22 36.81 -7.90
N ALA A 136 7.12 37.33 -9.13
CA ALA A 136 6.95 36.50 -10.34
C ALA A 136 8.15 35.57 -10.60
N LEU A 137 9.37 36.02 -10.32
CA LEU A 137 10.57 35.18 -10.40
C LEU A 137 10.52 34.03 -9.38
N ILE A 138 10.12 34.32 -8.14
CA ILE A 138 9.94 33.30 -7.09
C ILE A 138 8.83 32.33 -7.48
N GLU A 139 7.72 32.82 -8.03
CA GLU A 139 6.62 31.98 -8.52
C GLU A 139 7.09 31.00 -9.60
N ALA A 140 7.79 31.50 -10.63
CA ALA A 140 8.33 30.65 -11.69
C ALA A 140 9.31 29.59 -11.14
N ALA A 141 10.21 29.97 -10.24
CA ALA A 141 11.13 29.04 -9.58
C ALA A 141 10.38 27.99 -8.73
N THR A 142 9.31 28.39 -8.04
CA THR A 142 8.47 27.50 -7.22
C THR A 142 7.72 26.50 -8.09
N GLY A 143 7.12 26.95 -9.20
CA GLY A 143 6.43 26.08 -10.16
C GLY A 143 7.37 25.04 -10.77
N PHE A 144 8.55 25.47 -11.23
CA PHE A 144 9.58 24.58 -11.73
C PHE A 144 10.06 23.57 -10.67
N GLY A 145 10.31 24.03 -9.44
CA GLY A 145 10.70 23.20 -8.32
C GLY A 145 9.64 22.14 -7.96
N LEU A 146 8.36 22.54 -7.91
CA LEU A 146 7.25 21.64 -7.64
C LEU A 146 7.15 20.53 -8.69
N ILE A 147 7.19 20.88 -9.98
CA ILE A 147 7.11 19.89 -11.08
C ILE A 147 8.30 18.93 -11.02
N SER A 148 9.51 19.46 -10.80
CA SER A 148 10.73 18.65 -10.68
C SER A 148 10.65 17.66 -9.52
N LEU A 149 10.22 18.12 -8.34
CA LEU A 149 10.00 17.27 -7.16
C LEU A 149 8.91 16.24 -7.40
N ALA A 150 7.80 16.63 -8.04
CA ALA A 150 6.69 15.76 -8.34
C ALA A 150 7.09 14.61 -9.29
N VAL A 151 7.88 14.90 -10.32
CA VAL A 151 8.40 13.86 -11.24
C VAL A 151 9.34 12.92 -10.50
N THR A 152 10.27 13.43 -9.69
CA THR A 152 11.17 12.59 -8.89
C THR A 152 10.39 11.69 -7.92
N TYR A 153 9.40 12.23 -7.23
CA TYR A 153 8.55 11.47 -6.32
C TYR A 153 7.75 10.39 -7.06
N LEU A 154 7.19 10.71 -8.23
CA LEU A 154 6.48 9.76 -9.08
C LEU A 154 7.37 8.57 -9.45
N LEU A 155 8.62 8.83 -9.86
CA LEU A 155 9.57 7.78 -10.19
C LEU A 155 9.92 6.90 -8.98
N SER A 156 10.10 7.50 -7.80
CA SER A 156 10.36 6.78 -6.54
C SER A 156 9.21 5.84 -6.18
N VAL A 157 7.97 6.34 -6.26
CA VAL A 157 6.77 5.55 -5.97
C VAL A 157 6.63 4.37 -6.95
N TYR A 158 6.89 4.58 -8.25
CA TYR A 158 6.82 3.48 -9.21
C TYR A 158 7.93 2.43 -9.01
N GLY A 159 9.15 2.85 -8.61
CA GLY A 159 10.21 1.90 -8.24
C GLY A 159 9.81 1.03 -7.04
N ALA A 160 9.23 1.63 -6.00
CA ALA A 160 8.73 0.89 -4.84
C ALA A 160 7.56 -0.05 -5.20
N LEU A 161 6.67 0.35 -6.10
CA LEU A 161 5.59 -0.52 -6.61
C LEU A 161 6.12 -1.69 -7.43
N GLU A 162 7.18 -1.48 -8.21
CA GLU A 162 7.86 -2.55 -8.95
C GLU A 162 8.50 -3.55 -7.98
N HIS A 163 9.25 -3.07 -6.98
CA HIS A 163 9.84 -3.92 -5.95
C HIS A 163 8.78 -4.76 -5.23
N LYS A 164 7.65 -4.15 -4.84
CA LYS A 164 6.49 -4.85 -4.26
C LYS A 164 5.96 -5.97 -5.15
N ARG A 165 5.89 -5.75 -6.47
CA ARG A 165 5.43 -6.77 -7.41
C ARG A 165 6.42 -7.93 -7.53
N VAL A 166 7.72 -7.64 -7.54
CA VAL A 166 8.79 -8.66 -7.61
C VAL A 166 8.74 -9.57 -6.38
N VAL A 167 8.64 -8.99 -5.18
CA VAL A 167 8.53 -9.76 -3.92
C VAL A 167 7.26 -10.62 -3.91
N ALA A 168 6.14 -10.08 -4.37
CA ALA A 168 4.90 -10.86 -4.40
C ALA A 168 4.95 -12.02 -5.41
N LEU A 169 5.58 -11.81 -6.57
CA LEU A 169 5.75 -12.84 -7.59
C LEU A 169 6.72 -13.95 -7.14
N SER A 170 7.79 -13.62 -6.41
CA SER A 170 8.74 -14.62 -5.92
C SER A 170 8.06 -15.62 -4.98
N ILE A 171 7.21 -15.14 -4.07
CA ILE A 171 6.43 -15.98 -3.14
C ILE A 171 5.32 -16.74 -3.89
N TYR A 172 4.67 -16.10 -4.87
CA TYR A 172 3.58 -16.73 -5.64
C TYR A 172 4.05 -17.95 -6.44
N HIS A 173 5.16 -17.85 -7.18
CA HIS A 173 5.67 -18.99 -7.96
C HIS A 173 6.18 -20.13 -7.07
N GLN A 174 6.67 -19.81 -5.86
CA GLN A 174 7.05 -20.84 -4.88
C GLN A 174 5.82 -21.56 -4.30
N SER A 175 4.64 -20.93 -4.28
CA SER A 175 3.40 -21.49 -3.72
C SER A 175 2.48 -22.14 -4.77
N ASP A 176 3.07 -22.59 -5.88
CA ASP A 176 2.37 -23.28 -6.99
C ASP A 176 1.22 -22.45 -7.58
N GLU A 177 1.47 -21.15 -7.77
CA GLU A 177 0.51 -20.20 -8.36
C GLU A 177 -0.82 -20.07 -7.59
N GLY A 178 -0.79 -20.38 -6.30
CA GLY A 178 -1.97 -20.33 -5.44
C GLY A 178 -1.66 -19.82 -4.05
N ALA A 179 -2.42 -20.34 -3.11
CA ALA A 179 -2.33 -20.02 -1.69
C ALA A 179 -1.81 -21.20 -0.87
N ASN A 180 -1.05 -22.08 -1.51
CA ASN A 180 -0.71 -23.38 -0.97
C ASN A 180 0.68 -23.34 -0.30
N VAL A 181 0.66 -23.29 1.02
CA VAL A 181 1.88 -23.30 1.84
C VAL A 181 2.53 -24.67 1.87
N ALA A 182 1.77 -25.76 1.74
CA ALA A 182 2.35 -27.09 1.62
C ALA A 182 3.21 -27.18 0.35
N SER A 183 2.69 -26.71 -0.79
CA SER A 183 3.46 -26.66 -2.05
C SER A 183 4.74 -25.82 -1.90
N LEU A 184 4.66 -24.68 -1.21
CA LEU A 184 5.84 -23.84 -0.94
C LEU A 184 6.91 -24.55 -0.12
N ILE A 185 6.51 -25.24 0.94
CA ILE A 185 7.46 -25.98 1.78
C ILE A 185 8.02 -27.19 1.01
N SER A 186 7.16 -27.93 0.31
CA SER A 186 7.52 -29.09 -0.51
C SER A 186 8.43 -28.74 -1.69
N TYR A 187 8.33 -27.52 -2.24
CA TYR A 187 9.22 -27.04 -3.30
C TYR A 187 10.71 -27.11 -2.91
N TYR A 188 11.01 -26.93 -1.62
CA TYR A 188 12.38 -27.00 -1.08
C TYR A 188 12.76 -28.39 -0.54
N PHE A 189 11.88 -29.37 -0.62
CA PHE A 189 12.09 -30.71 -0.06
C PHE A 189 12.56 -31.68 -1.14
N ILE A 190 13.82 -32.11 -1.05
CA ILE A 190 14.43 -33.02 -2.03
C ILE A 190 15.14 -34.14 -1.29
N GLY A 191 14.78 -35.40 -1.59
CA GLY A 191 15.48 -36.57 -1.07
C GLY A 191 15.48 -36.67 0.47
N GLY A 192 14.40 -36.25 1.13
CA GLY A 192 14.26 -36.34 2.58
C GLY A 192 14.79 -35.14 3.38
N ARG A 193 15.35 -34.12 2.72
CA ARG A 193 15.92 -32.93 3.38
C ARG A 193 15.46 -31.64 2.71
N PHE A 194 15.46 -30.56 3.49
CA PHE A 194 15.22 -29.22 2.98
C PHE A 194 16.51 -28.61 2.41
N HIS A 195 16.42 -28.04 1.21
CA HIS A 195 17.53 -27.41 0.52
C HIS A 195 17.23 -25.95 0.23
N GLY A 196 17.96 -25.02 0.85
CA GLY A 196 17.84 -23.58 0.57
C GLY A 196 16.58 -22.89 1.12
N LEU A 197 15.73 -23.61 1.86
CA LEU A 197 14.58 -23.04 2.54
C LEU A 197 15.00 -21.93 3.51
N ASP A 198 16.08 -22.12 4.28
CA ASP A 198 16.64 -21.10 5.18
C ASP A 198 17.02 -19.81 4.45
N ALA A 199 17.67 -19.93 3.28
CA ALA A 199 18.05 -18.80 2.46
C ALA A 199 16.82 -18.07 1.89
N SER A 200 15.79 -18.82 1.49
CA SER A 200 14.51 -18.26 1.04
C SER A 200 13.78 -17.52 2.15
N LEU A 201 13.68 -18.10 3.35
CA LEU A 201 13.07 -17.45 4.52
C LEU A 201 13.82 -16.16 4.91
N ARG A 202 15.16 -16.19 4.86
CA ARG A 202 16.00 -15.02 5.12
C ARG A 202 15.80 -13.93 4.06
N ALA A 203 15.65 -14.31 2.79
CA ALA A 203 15.34 -13.37 1.71
C ALA A 203 13.95 -12.74 1.90
N ALA A 204 12.93 -13.56 2.17
CA ALA A 204 11.57 -13.09 2.44
C ALA A 204 11.51 -12.13 3.64
N ALA A 205 12.31 -12.34 4.69
CA ALA A 205 12.35 -11.45 5.84
C ALA A 205 12.92 -10.08 5.47
N ARG A 206 14.01 -10.05 4.67
CA ARG A 206 14.59 -8.80 4.16
C ARG A 206 13.64 -8.08 3.21
N ASP A 207 12.99 -8.83 2.32
CA ASP A 207 12.03 -8.28 1.37
C ASP A 207 10.84 -7.67 2.10
N LEU A 208 10.28 -8.35 3.10
CA LEU A 208 9.20 -7.78 3.92
C LEU A 208 9.61 -6.52 4.66
N GLN A 209 10.84 -6.45 5.20
CA GLN A 209 11.34 -5.24 5.82
C GLN A 209 11.48 -4.10 4.79
N SER A 210 12.04 -4.39 3.61
CA SER A 210 12.16 -3.43 2.50
C SER A 210 10.79 -2.89 2.05
N LEU A 211 9.79 -3.76 1.96
CA LEU A 211 8.41 -3.36 1.66
C LEU A 211 7.83 -2.46 2.75
N ASN A 212 8.11 -2.75 4.02
CA ASN A 212 7.69 -1.91 5.12
C ASN A 212 8.30 -0.52 5.06
N GLU A 213 9.62 -0.43 4.86
CA GLU A 213 10.31 0.86 4.69
C GLU A 213 9.75 1.65 3.49
N SER A 214 9.51 0.97 2.36
CA SER A 214 8.89 1.59 1.17
C SER A 214 7.51 2.19 1.47
N HIS A 215 6.73 1.51 2.31
CA HIS A 215 5.40 1.97 2.72
C HIS A 215 5.45 3.13 3.73
N VAL A 216 6.47 3.18 4.59
CA VAL A 216 6.74 4.31 5.49
C VAL A 216 7.18 5.53 4.70
N GLU A 217 8.11 5.36 3.76
CA GLU A 217 8.65 6.43 2.92
C GLU A 217 7.59 6.96 1.94
N HIS A 218 6.73 6.07 1.42
CA HIS A 218 5.70 6.41 0.45
C HIS A 218 4.33 5.88 0.87
N PRO A 219 3.64 6.56 1.82
CA PRO A 219 2.31 6.14 2.30
C PRO A 219 1.27 5.98 1.19
N ILE A 220 1.43 6.69 0.07
CA ILE A 220 0.53 6.55 -1.08
C ILE A 220 0.47 5.12 -1.65
N ILE A 221 1.53 4.31 -1.45
CA ILE A 221 1.59 2.91 -1.89
C ILE A 221 0.50 2.04 -1.23
N HIS A 222 0.00 2.41 -0.05
CA HIS A 222 -1.12 1.70 0.59
C HIS A 222 -2.37 1.68 -0.30
N TYR A 223 -2.58 2.72 -1.10
CA TYR A 223 -3.77 2.91 -1.91
C TYR A 223 -3.66 2.32 -3.33
N PHE A 224 -2.49 1.76 -3.68
CA PHE A 224 -2.33 0.99 -4.90
C PHE A 224 -2.91 -0.40 -4.69
N HIS A 225 -4.03 -0.67 -5.36
CA HIS A 225 -4.76 -1.93 -5.29
C HIS A 225 -4.51 -2.81 -6.53
N PRO A 226 -3.66 -3.84 -6.45
CA PRO A 226 -3.53 -4.82 -7.51
C PRO A 226 -4.86 -5.51 -7.85
N PHE A 227 -5.17 -5.64 -9.14
CA PHE A 227 -6.27 -6.50 -9.58
C PHE A 227 -5.99 -7.97 -9.28
N GLN A 228 -4.74 -8.41 -9.49
CA GLN A 228 -4.30 -9.76 -9.13
C GLN A 228 -4.01 -9.85 -7.63
N VAL A 229 -4.79 -10.65 -6.92
CA VAL A 229 -4.74 -10.74 -5.45
C VAL A 229 -3.41 -11.27 -4.94
N TYR A 230 -2.71 -12.11 -5.73
CA TYR A 230 -1.38 -12.59 -5.37
C TYR A 230 -0.32 -11.49 -5.25
N LYS A 231 -0.54 -10.32 -5.88
CA LYS A 231 0.35 -9.15 -5.76
C LYS A 231 0.05 -8.28 -4.53
N SER A 232 -0.96 -8.65 -3.74
CA SER A 232 -1.41 -7.85 -2.61
C SER A 232 -0.55 -8.09 -1.38
N LEU A 233 -0.26 -7.02 -0.62
CA LEU A 233 0.48 -7.12 0.65
C LEU A 233 -0.22 -8.06 1.65
N PRO A 234 -1.56 -8.06 1.80
CA PRO A 234 -2.22 -9.03 2.66
C PRO A 234 -1.97 -10.49 2.26
N ARG A 235 -1.90 -10.80 0.95
CA ARG A 235 -1.58 -12.15 0.49
C ARG A 235 -0.15 -12.54 0.83
N VAL A 236 0.79 -11.63 0.60
CA VAL A 236 2.21 -11.85 0.93
C VAL A 236 2.38 -12.10 2.43
N LEU A 237 1.79 -11.25 3.28
CA LEU A 237 1.81 -11.42 4.74
C LEU A 237 1.13 -12.73 5.16
N PHE A 238 0.00 -13.10 4.54
CA PHE A 238 -0.67 -14.37 4.80
C PHE A 238 0.27 -15.54 4.55
N LEU A 239 0.83 -15.66 3.33
CA LEU A 239 1.70 -16.77 2.97
C LEU A 239 2.95 -16.84 3.85
N THR A 240 3.57 -15.71 4.18
CA THR A 240 4.74 -15.69 5.04
C THR A 240 4.43 -16.14 6.47
N LEU A 241 3.39 -15.59 7.09
CA LEU A 241 3.01 -15.94 8.46
C LEU A 241 2.52 -17.39 8.54
N GLU A 242 1.72 -17.82 7.57
CA GLU A 242 1.23 -19.18 7.45
C GLU A 242 2.39 -20.18 7.27
N THR A 243 3.38 -19.87 6.44
CA THR A 243 4.59 -20.71 6.26
C THR A 243 5.33 -20.90 7.58
N CYS A 244 5.54 -19.81 8.34
CA CYS A 244 6.20 -19.91 9.64
C CYS A 244 5.39 -20.76 10.62
N SER A 245 4.06 -20.56 10.65
CA SER A 245 3.18 -21.34 11.52
C SER A 245 3.20 -22.83 11.17
N VAL A 246 3.06 -23.18 9.89
CA VAL A 246 3.10 -24.58 9.42
C VAL A 246 4.45 -25.24 9.72
N ILE A 247 5.58 -24.56 9.47
CA ILE A 247 6.91 -25.07 9.81
C ILE A 247 6.97 -25.41 11.31
N GLN A 248 6.51 -24.50 12.17
CA GLN A 248 6.60 -24.67 13.62
C GLN A 248 5.59 -25.67 14.21
N SER A 249 4.42 -25.85 13.59
CA SER A 249 3.31 -26.63 14.14
C SER A 249 3.09 -28.00 13.51
N CYS A 250 3.46 -28.17 12.23
CA CYS A 250 3.16 -29.38 11.45
C CYS A 250 4.37 -30.31 11.29
N LEU A 251 5.57 -29.77 11.13
CA LEU A 251 6.77 -30.58 10.90
C LEU A 251 7.14 -31.41 12.14
N ASP A 252 7.66 -32.61 11.91
CA ASP A 252 8.07 -33.53 12.99
C ASP A 252 9.06 -32.89 13.98
N GLU A 253 8.87 -33.18 15.28
CA GLU A 253 9.66 -32.60 16.37
C GLU A 253 11.09 -33.10 16.39
N GLU A 254 11.30 -34.37 16.07
CA GLU A 254 12.61 -35.02 16.15
C GLU A 254 13.40 -34.81 14.86
N THR A 255 12.75 -35.04 13.71
CA THR A 255 13.38 -35.00 12.38
C THR A 255 13.76 -33.58 11.96
N TYR A 256 12.94 -32.58 12.31
CA TYR A 256 13.11 -31.19 11.86
C TYR A 256 13.30 -30.20 13.03
N ALA A 257 13.80 -30.66 14.18
CA ALA A 257 14.06 -29.84 15.36
C ALA A 257 14.83 -28.54 15.03
N GLU A 258 15.92 -28.67 14.26
CA GLU A 258 16.78 -27.55 13.87
C GLU A 258 16.03 -26.52 13.02
N LEU A 259 15.27 -26.97 12.01
CA LEU A 259 14.50 -26.08 11.14
C LEU A 259 13.39 -25.35 11.91
N ARG A 260 12.69 -26.05 12.82
CA ARG A 260 11.61 -25.46 13.62
C ARG A 260 12.10 -24.37 14.57
N GLN A 261 13.31 -24.54 15.09
CA GLN A 261 13.96 -23.59 16.01
C GLN A 261 14.89 -22.60 15.31
N HIS A 262 14.98 -22.67 13.98
CA HIS A 262 15.91 -21.89 13.19
C HIS A 262 15.64 -20.37 13.34
N PRO A 263 16.67 -19.53 13.53
CA PRO A 263 16.50 -18.09 13.73
C PRO A 263 15.71 -17.39 12.61
N GLU A 264 15.84 -17.87 11.38
CA GLU A 264 15.26 -17.33 10.15
C GLU A 264 13.73 -17.47 10.15
N VAL A 265 13.21 -18.62 10.62
CA VAL A 265 11.75 -18.82 10.79
C VAL A 265 11.20 -17.84 11.81
N ARG A 266 11.90 -17.69 12.95
CA ARG A 266 11.49 -16.77 14.02
C ARG A 266 11.57 -15.30 13.57
N THR A 267 12.62 -14.95 12.84
CA THR A 267 12.84 -13.61 12.30
C THR A 267 11.76 -13.27 11.29
N LEU A 268 11.50 -14.16 10.34
CA LEU A 268 10.45 -13.96 9.34
C LEU A 268 9.07 -13.78 9.97
N ALA A 269 8.72 -14.63 10.94
CA ALA A 269 7.46 -14.51 11.68
C ALA A 269 7.36 -13.18 12.46
N ALA A 270 8.46 -12.77 13.11
CA ALA A 270 8.52 -11.50 13.85
C ALA A 270 8.39 -10.30 12.91
N THR A 271 9.12 -10.29 11.79
CA THR A 271 9.02 -9.26 10.75
C THR A 271 7.61 -9.20 10.18
N GLY A 272 7.02 -10.33 9.77
CA GLY A 272 5.65 -10.37 9.25
C GLY A 272 4.62 -9.79 10.24
N ARG A 273 4.73 -10.12 11.53
CA ARG A 273 3.88 -9.54 12.58
C ARG A 273 4.13 -8.05 12.75
N HIS A 274 5.38 -7.61 12.75
CA HIS A 274 5.74 -6.21 12.90
C HIS A 274 5.19 -5.37 11.75
N VAL A 275 5.40 -5.80 10.50
CA VAL A 275 4.85 -5.13 9.31
C VAL A 275 3.32 -5.08 9.38
N LEU A 276 2.66 -6.18 9.77
CA LEU A 276 1.22 -6.20 9.91
C LEU A 276 0.71 -5.19 10.97
N VAL A 277 1.37 -5.11 12.12
CA VAL A 277 1.03 -4.15 13.18
C VAL A 277 1.26 -2.71 12.69
N ALA A 278 2.42 -2.42 12.09
CA ALA A 278 2.74 -1.10 11.54
C ALA A 278 1.69 -0.64 10.51
N MET A 279 1.23 -1.54 9.63
CA MET A 279 0.20 -1.23 8.64
C MET A 279 -1.17 -0.98 9.29
N VAL A 280 -1.53 -1.74 10.33
CA VAL A 280 -2.78 -1.57 11.07
C VAL A 280 -2.80 -0.26 11.84
N GLU A 281 -1.68 0.12 12.44
CA GLU A 281 -1.49 1.40 13.14
C GLU A 281 -1.51 2.57 12.15
N ALA A 282 -0.74 2.51 11.06
CA ALA A 282 -0.69 3.55 10.04
C ALA A 282 -2.07 3.85 9.43
N LEU A 283 -2.91 2.83 9.26
CA LEU A 283 -4.27 2.95 8.71
C LEU A 283 -5.36 3.11 9.79
N ASN A 284 -4.98 3.25 11.08
CA ASN A 284 -5.89 3.40 12.22
C ASN A 284 -6.97 2.30 12.32
N LEU A 285 -6.60 1.04 12.13
CA LEU A 285 -7.53 -0.10 12.07
C LEU A 285 -7.76 -0.81 13.43
N GLU A 286 -7.21 -0.28 14.52
CA GLU A 286 -7.26 -0.91 15.85
C GLU A 286 -8.67 -1.03 16.43
N THR A 287 -9.55 -0.05 16.16
CA THR A 287 -10.82 0.17 16.89
C THR A 287 -12.04 -0.58 16.34
N LEU A 288 -11.92 -1.35 15.26
CA LEU A 288 -13.03 -2.10 14.66
C LEU A 288 -13.30 -3.45 15.38
N THR A 289 -13.68 -3.40 16.66
CA THR A 289 -13.99 -4.61 17.45
C THR A 289 -15.47 -4.64 17.83
N ARG A 290 -16.35 -5.10 16.93
CA ARG A 290 -17.79 -5.26 17.27
C ARG A 290 -18.47 -6.43 16.56
N ARG A 291 -17.99 -7.66 16.80
CA ARG A 291 -18.74 -8.94 16.83
C ARG A 291 -17.72 -10.06 17.05
N ARG A 292 -17.67 -10.67 18.25
CA ARG A 292 -16.49 -11.43 18.70
C ARG A 292 -16.75 -12.88 19.14
N LYS A 293 -17.98 -13.39 19.08
CA LYS A 293 -18.30 -14.76 19.54
C LYS A 293 -18.69 -15.75 18.43
N GLU A 294 -19.63 -15.39 17.54
CA GLU A 294 -20.04 -16.29 16.44
C GLU A 294 -18.96 -16.45 15.35
N LEU A 295 -18.25 -15.35 15.01
CA LEU A 295 -17.12 -15.36 14.07
C LEU A 295 -15.99 -16.31 14.50
N LYS A 296 -15.71 -16.44 15.80
CA LYS A 296 -14.62 -17.28 16.32
C LYS A 296 -14.81 -18.78 16.04
N PHE A 297 -16.04 -19.27 16.03
CA PHE A 297 -16.29 -20.71 15.82
C PHE A 297 -16.16 -21.12 14.35
N GLU A 298 -16.61 -20.27 13.43
CA GLU A 298 -16.41 -20.47 11.99
C GLU A 298 -14.93 -20.34 11.60
N GLU A 299 -14.22 -19.37 12.18
CA GLU A 299 -12.77 -19.20 12.04
C GLU A 299 -12.02 -20.47 12.50
N ALA A 300 -12.31 -20.98 13.69
CA ALA A 300 -11.63 -22.18 14.21
C ALA A 300 -11.85 -23.42 13.32
N ARG A 301 -13.08 -23.64 12.82
CA ARG A 301 -13.38 -24.73 11.88
C ARG A 301 -12.60 -24.59 10.56
N ARG A 302 -12.54 -23.37 10.02
CA ARG A 302 -11.78 -23.05 8.81
C ARG A 302 -10.27 -23.29 9.00
N TRP A 303 -9.72 -22.86 10.13
CA TRP A 303 -8.32 -23.10 10.48
C TRP A 303 -8.03 -24.59 10.60
N LYS A 304 -8.94 -25.35 11.21
CA LYS A 304 -8.78 -26.80 11.35
C LYS A 304 -8.78 -27.50 10.00
N ALA A 305 -9.74 -27.19 9.13
CA ALA A 305 -9.82 -27.76 7.78
C ALA A 305 -8.55 -27.46 6.97
N ARG A 306 -8.06 -26.22 7.00
CA ARG A 306 -6.82 -25.82 6.31
C ARG A 306 -5.58 -26.50 6.90
N TYR A 307 -5.48 -26.57 8.22
CA TYR A 307 -4.40 -27.28 8.90
C TYR A 307 -4.37 -28.75 8.47
N ASP A 308 -5.51 -29.41 8.50
CA ASP A 308 -5.64 -30.82 8.13
C ASP A 308 -5.26 -31.03 6.65
N GLN A 309 -5.75 -30.19 5.73
CA GLN A 309 -5.37 -30.27 4.31
C GLN A 309 -3.87 -30.07 4.09
N THR A 310 -3.28 -29.06 4.73
CA THR A 310 -1.83 -28.78 4.62
C THR A 310 -1.02 -29.94 5.19
N PHE A 311 -1.46 -30.50 6.32
CA PHE A 311 -0.82 -31.64 6.95
C PHE A 311 -0.83 -32.89 6.05
N ASP A 312 -1.96 -33.16 5.39
CA ASP A 312 -2.09 -34.28 4.45
C ASP A 312 -1.22 -34.09 3.19
N GLN A 313 -1.15 -32.87 2.65
CA GLN A 313 -0.29 -32.54 1.51
C GLN A 313 1.21 -32.68 1.84
N LEU A 314 1.63 -32.30 3.05
CA LEU A 314 3.02 -32.50 3.50
C LEU A 314 3.36 -34.00 3.60
N ILE A 315 2.44 -34.82 4.12
CA ILE A 315 2.62 -36.28 4.16
C ILE A 315 2.71 -36.85 2.74
N ALA A 316 1.85 -36.41 1.83
CA ALA A 316 1.86 -36.85 0.43
C ALA A 316 3.17 -36.49 -0.28
N ALA A 317 3.80 -35.36 0.07
CA ALA A 317 5.11 -34.96 -0.41
C ALA A 317 6.29 -35.71 0.25
N GLY A 318 6.02 -36.65 1.16
CA GLY A 318 7.04 -37.43 1.87
C GLY A 318 7.73 -36.69 3.01
N ILE A 319 7.16 -35.58 3.48
CA ILE A 319 7.70 -34.79 4.60
C ILE A 319 7.18 -35.38 5.92
N SER A 320 8.08 -35.68 6.85
CA SER A 320 7.72 -36.18 8.17
C SER A 320 6.97 -35.11 8.99
N THR A 321 5.73 -35.40 9.38
CA THR A 321 4.90 -34.51 10.22
C THR A 321 4.82 -35.00 11.65
N ARG A 322 4.39 -34.10 12.55
CA ARG A 322 4.20 -34.39 13.98
C ARG A 322 3.30 -35.59 14.22
N ARG A 323 3.70 -36.48 15.15
CA ARG A 323 2.92 -37.68 15.51
C ARG A 323 1.53 -37.34 16.05
N GLU A 324 1.43 -36.34 16.93
CA GLU A 324 0.17 -35.93 17.54
C GLU A 324 -0.44 -34.72 16.80
N ARG A 325 -1.33 -35.02 15.84
CA ARG A 325 -1.99 -34.01 15.00
C ARG A 325 -2.80 -32.98 15.81
N HIS A 326 -3.39 -33.39 16.94
CA HIS A 326 -4.18 -32.49 17.79
C HIS A 326 -3.29 -31.45 18.48
N ALA A 327 -2.19 -31.87 19.10
CA ALA A 327 -1.23 -30.97 19.73
C ALA A 327 -0.63 -29.98 18.72
N GLY A 328 -0.31 -30.46 17.51
CA GLY A 328 0.15 -29.60 16.42
C GLY A 328 -0.89 -28.55 15.99
N TYR A 329 -2.18 -28.91 15.97
CA TYR A 329 -3.24 -27.96 15.65
C TYR A 329 -3.42 -26.89 16.73
N GLU A 330 -3.30 -27.22 18.02
CA GLU A 330 -3.40 -26.22 19.09
C GLU A 330 -2.27 -25.18 19.01
N ASP A 331 -1.04 -25.60 18.72
CA ASP A 331 0.09 -24.69 18.48
C ASP A 331 -0.15 -23.78 17.26
N TYR A 332 -0.63 -24.37 16.16
CA TYR A 332 -0.99 -23.63 14.95
C TYR A 332 -2.08 -22.58 15.20
N ARG A 333 -3.13 -22.98 15.93
CA ARG A 333 -4.24 -22.12 16.30
C ARG A 333 -3.77 -20.96 17.17
N ALA A 334 -2.96 -21.22 18.19
CA ALA A 334 -2.43 -20.19 19.07
C ALA A 334 -1.68 -19.10 18.29
N GLN A 335 -0.89 -19.50 17.28
CA GLN A 335 -0.19 -18.55 16.41
C GLN A 335 -1.15 -17.75 15.52
N ARG A 336 -2.15 -18.38 14.88
CA ARG A 336 -3.13 -17.68 14.02
C ARG A 336 -3.93 -16.64 14.79
N GLU A 337 -4.29 -16.94 16.04
CA GLU A 337 -5.02 -16.00 16.90
C GLU A 337 -4.26 -14.66 17.11
N GLU A 338 -2.93 -14.64 17.00
CA GLU A 338 -2.12 -13.42 17.16
C GLU A 338 -2.26 -12.44 15.98
N TRP A 339 -2.34 -12.95 14.76
CA TRP A 339 -2.17 -12.16 13.54
C TRP A 339 -3.39 -12.14 12.62
N GLU A 340 -4.23 -13.17 12.58
CA GLU A 340 -5.29 -13.28 11.57
C GLU A 340 -6.31 -12.15 11.66
N ALA A 341 -6.79 -11.83 12.86
CA ALA A 341 -7.78 -10.76 13.03
C ALA A 341 -7.24 -9.38 12.60
N LYS A 342 -5.92 -9.15 12.68
CA LYS A 342 -5.28 -7.94 12.16
C LYS A 342 -5.21 -7.99 10.63
N LEU A 343 -4.80 -9.13 10.08
CA LEU A 343 -4.68 -9.32 8.64
C LEU A 343 -6.03 -9.28 7.91
N TYR A 344 -7.09 -9.84 8.51
CA TYR A 344 -8.46 -9.75 8.04
C TYR A 344 -8.94 -8.30 7.93
N ARG A 345 -8.69 -7.50 8.97
CA ARG A 345 -9.04 -6.07 8.98
C ARG A 345 -8.25 -5.30 7.91
N LEU A 346 -6.97 -5.59 7.77
CA LEU A 346 -6.13 -4.98 6.73
C LEU A 346 -6.64 -5.34 5.32
N ALA A 347 -6.92 -6.62 5.06
CA ALA A 347 -7.47 -7.09 3.78
C ALA A 347 -8.79 -6.41 3.43
N GLY A 348 -9.73 -6.40 4.38
CA GLY A 348 -11.03 -5.73 4.21
C GLY A 348 -10.88 -4.22 4.03
N HIS A 349 -9.95 -3.58 4.77
CA HIS A 349 -9.61 -2.18 4.56
C HIS A 349 -9.08 -1.93 3.14
N LEU A 350 -8.24 -2.82 2.62
CA LEU A 350 -7.67 -2.71 1.28
C LEU A 350 -8.63 -3.16 0.17
N GLY A 351 -9.83 -3.64 0.49
CA GLY A 351 -10.87 -3.97 -0.48
C GLY A 351 -10.78 -5.39 -1.05
N TYR A 352 -10.12 -6.30 -0.34
CA TYR A 352 -10.10 -7.73 -0.63
C TYR A 352 -11.09 -8.48 0.25
N ASP A 353 -11.72 -9.52 -0.29
CA ASP A 353 -12.46 -10.48 0.52
C ASP A 353 -11.49 -11.51 1.13
N TRP A 354 -11.87 -12.07 2.29
CA TRP A 354 -10.97 -12.94 3.04
C TRP A 354 -10.68 -14.27 2.32
N ASP A 355 -11.64 -14.82 1.59
CA ASP A 355 -11.44 -16.00 0.75
C ASP A 355 -10.43 -15.76 -0.38
N GLU A 356 -10.35 -14.52 -0.90
CA GLU A 356 -9.37 -14.14 -1.92
C GLU A 356 -7.94 -14.03 -1.34
N ILE A 357 -7.79 -13.79 -0.04
CA ILE A 357 -6.47 -13.65 0.62
C ILE A 357 -5.96 -14.97 1.19
N THR A 358 -6.83 -15.89 1.56
CA THR A 358 -6.40 -17.22 1.99
C THR A 358 -6.42 -18.22 0.83
N GLY A 359 -7.15 -17.98 -0.26
CA GLY A 359 -7.28 -18.92 -1.38
C GLY A 359 -8.02 -20.20 -1.00
N ASP A 360 -8.93 -20.13 -0.03
CA ASP A 360 -9.74 -21.28 0.40
C ASP A 360 -10.60 -21.84 -0.75
N ARG A 361 -11.01 -20.98 -1.69
CA ARG A 361 -11.73 -21.42 -2.89
C ARG A 361 -10.85 -22.15 -3.89
N ASP A 362 -9.59 -21.72 -4.04
CA ASP A 362 -8.62 -22.37 -4.92
C ASP A 362 -8.28 -23.78 -4.40
N LEU A 363 -8.20 -23.93 -3.07
CA LEU A 363 -7.99 -25.21 -2.40
C LEU A 363 -9.19 -26.16 -2.47
N GLN A 364 -10.42 -25.63 -2.43
CA GLN A 364 -11.64 -26.43 -2.63
C GLN A 364 -11.74 -26.93 -4.07
N TYR A 365 -11.43 -26.08 -5.04
CA TYR A 365 -11.44 -26.45 -6.46
C TYR A 365 -10.38 -27.52 -6.79
N ALA A 366 -9.15 -27.39 -6.26
CA ALA A 366 -8.12 -28.41 -6.42
C ALA A 366 -8.48 -29.75 -5.74
N ALA A 367 -9.09 -29.71 -4.54
CA ALA A 367 -9.55 -30.92 -3.85
C ALA A 367 -10.71 -31.61 -4.60
N ASP A 368 -11.59 -30.85 -5.24
CA ASP A 368 -12.68 -31.38 -6.05
C ASP A 368 -12.17 -31.99 -7.38
N GLU A 369 -11.16 -31.38 -8.02
CA GLU A 369 -10.50 -31.93 -9.22
C GLU A 369 -9.71 -33.22 -8.93
N GLU A 370 -9.04 -33.34 -7.77
CA GLU A 370 -8.37 -34.57 -7.35
C GLU A 370 -9.37 -35.72 -7.02
N MET A 371 -10.62 -35.39 -6.70
CA MET A 371 -11.69 -36.38 -6.50
C MET A 371 -12.37 -36.83 -7.80
N GLU A 372 -12.25 -36.07 -8.90
CA GLU A 372 -12.60 -36.55 -10.24
C GLU A 372 -11.49 -37.45 -10.78
N GLN A 373 -11.51 -38.73 -10.39
CA GLN A 373 -10.71 -39.76 -11.07
C GLN A 373 -10.91 -39.68 -12.59
N PRO A 374 -9.84 -39.83 -13.39
CA PRO A 374 -9.98 -39.83 -14.84
C PRO A 374 -10.96 -40.93 -15.23
N ARG A 375 -12.06 -40.54 -15.90
CA ARG A 375 -13.00 -41.52 -16.44
C ARG A 375 -12.23 -42.43 -17.40
N PRO A 376 -12.40 -43.76 -17.29
CA PRO A 376 -11.60 -44.75 -18.02
C PRO A 376 -11.73 -44.64 -19.53
#